data_AF-A0A1V4MA72-F1
#
_entry.id   AF-A0A1V4MA72-F1
#
_cell.length_a   1.000
_cell.length_b   1.000
_cell.length_c   1.000
_cell.angle_alpha   90.00
_cell.angle_beta   90.00
_cell.angle_gamma   90.00
#
_symmetry.space_group_name_H-M   'P 1'
#
loop_
_entity.id
_entity.type
_entity.pdbx_description
1 polymer ?
#
loop_
_entity_poly.entity_id
_entity_poly.type
_entity_poly.pdbx_seq_one_letter_code
_entity_poly.pdbx_strand_id
1 'polypeptide(L)'
;MKFEYKGVKLQIWRSHYDDGHTALILVDLFNMSYLATLTVCTPGFNFPSDELAIKAWSENEEIAEICFQTGVFEDTGKRGANEKVTVEFWKMKKPYSFDLFPMIKYELLNVE
;
A
#
# COMPACT_ATOMS: atom_id res chain seq x y z
N MET A 1 2.06 -2.43 -11.78
CA MET A 1 2.38 -1.02 -12.11
C MET A 1 3.86 -0.77 -11.83
N LYS A 2 4.61 -0.16 -12.76
CA LYS A 2 6.06 0.08 -12.62
C LYS A 2 6.34 1.58 -12.65
N PHE A 3 7.26 2.06 -11.80
CA PHE A 3 7.65 3.47 -11.71
C PHE A 3 9.09 3.60 -11.20
N GLU A 4 9.66 4.80 -11.25
CA GLU A 4 11.00 5.06 -10.72
C GLU A 4 10.91 5.96 -9.47
N TYR A 5 11.66 5.63 -8.43
CA TYR A 5 11.73 6.38 -7.19
C TYR A 5 13.19 6.47 -6.73
N LYS A 6 13.74 7.68 -6.63
CA LYS A 6 15.14 7.94 -6.23
C LYS A 6 16.17 7.09 -7.01
N GLY A 7 15.94 6.91 -8.32
CA GLY A 7 16.80 6.11 -9.20
C GLY A 7 16.59 4.59 -9.14
N VAL A 8 15.63 4.12 -8.34
CA VAL A 8 15.26 2.70 -8.22
C VAL A 8 13.98 2.43 -9.00
N LYS A 9 14.00 1.43 -9.88
CA LYS A 9 12.80 0.98 -10.59
C LYS A 9 11.97 0.09 -9.68
N LEU A 10 10.78 0.56 -9.33
CA LEU A 10 9.86 -0.13 -8.45
C LEU A 10 8.67 -0.72 -9.21
N GLN A 11 8.10 -1.78 -8.65
CA GLN A 11 6.80 -2.32 -9.04
C GLN A 11 5.88 -2.44 -7.83
N ILE A 12 4.62 -2.07 -7.99
CA ILE A 12 3.57 -2.43 -7.02
C ILE A 12 3.12 -3.86 -7.28
N TRP A 13 3.16 -4.67 -6.23
CA TRP A 13 2.52 -5.99 -6.17
C TRP A 13 1.32 -5.96 -5.24
N ARG A 14 0.38 -6.85 -5.53
CA ARG A 14 -0.83 -7.03 -4.74
C ARG A 14 -0.74 -8.34 -3.97
N SER A 15 -0.96 -8.26 -2.66
CA SER A 15 -1.21 -9.38 -1.76
C SER A 15 -2.41 -9.03 -0.88
N HIS A 16 -2.74 -9.85 0.12
CA HIS A 16 -3.87 -9.64 1.01
C HIS A 16 -3.43 -9.83 2.46
N TYR A 17 -4.05 -9.08 3.37
CA TYR A 17 -4.01 -9.32 4.81
C TYR A 17 -4.87 -10.53 5.16
N ASP A 18 -4.68 -11.10 6.36
CA ASP A 18 -5.43 -12.29 6.82
C ASP A 18 -6.95 -12.07 6.89
N ASP A 19 -7.39 -10.82 7.06
CA ASP A 19 -8.80 -10.43 7.09
C ASP A 19 -9.39 -10.15 5.69
N GLY A 20 -8.61 -10.34 4.63
CA GLY A 20 -9.02 -10.18 3.24
C GLY A 20 -8.84 -8.77 2.67
N HIS A 21 -8.40 -7.78 3.46
CA HIS A 21 -8.07 -6.47 2.92
C HIS A 21 -6.86 -6.54 1.98
N THR A 22 -6.82 -5.66 0.98
CA THR A 22 -5.73 -5.66 0.00
C THR A 22 -4.47 -5.04 0.60
N ALA A 23 -3.35 -5.75 0.44
CA ALA A 23 -2.01 -5.25 0.73
C ALA A 23 -1.29 -4.83 -0.56
N LEU A 24 -0.70 -3.65 -0.57
CA LEU A 24 0.12 -3.15 -1.68
C LEU A 24 1.59 -3.08 -1.28
N ILE A 25 2.42 -3.75 -2.05
CA ILE A 25 3.84 -3.97 -1.75
C ILE A 25 4.68 -3.29 -2.82
N LEU A 26 5.70 -2.55 -2.40
CA LEU A 26 6.71 -1.98 -3.27
C LEU A 26 7.89 -2.95 -3.39
N VAL A 27 8.24 -3.29 -4.63
CA VAL A 27 9.31 -4.24 -4.95
C VAL A 27 10.34 -3.55 -5.83
N ASP A 28 11.61 -3.66 -5.46
CA ASP A 28 12.73 -3.27 -6.31
C ASP A 28 12.89 -4.26 -7.46
N LEU A 29 12.77 -3.78 -8.70
CA LEU A 29 12.87 -4.61 -9.90
C LEU A 29 14.30 -5.03 -10.25
N PHE A 30 15.32 -4.41 -9.66
CA PHE A 30 16.70 -4.80 -9.91
C PHE A 30 17.05 -6.14 -9.26
N ASN A 31 16.64 -6.33 -8.00
CA ASN A 31 16.96 -7.50 -7.19
C ASN A 31 15.73 -8.29 -6.73
N MET A 32 14.52 -7.86 -7.12
CA MET A 32 13.23 -8.44 -6.72
C MET A 32 13.00 -8.42 -5.19
N SER A 33 13.64 -7.50 -4.47
CA SER A 33 13.50 -7.40 -3.02
C SER A 33 12.27 -6.59 -2.59
N TYR A 34 11.71 -6.97 -1.45
CA TYR A 34 10.68 -6.20 -0.75
C TYR A 34 11.29 -4.89 -0.24
N LEU A 35 10.68 -3.76 -0.61
CA LEU A 35 11.09 -2.45 -0.11
C LEU A 35 10.19 -1.99 1.04
N ALA A 36 8.87 -1.98 0.81
CA ALA A 36 7.90 -1.51 1.79
C ALA A 36 6.48 -2.01 1.48
N THR A 37 5.59 -1.93 2.47
CA THR A 37 4.14 -2.09 2.29
C THR A 37 3.50 -0.71 2.39
N LEU A 38 2.81 -0.30 1.34
CA LEU A 38 2.14 1.01 1.21
C LEU A 38 0.87 1.08 2.08
N THR A 39 0.16 -0.05 2.16
CA THR A 39 -1.07 -0.19 2.95
C THR A 39 -0.78 -0.53 4.41
N VAL A 40 -1.79 -0.34 5.26
CA VAL A 40 -1.82 -0.88 6.62
C VAL A 40 -3.17 -1.53 6.88
N CYS A 41 -3.16 -2.64 7.62
CA CYS A 41 -4.36 -3.17 8.26
C CYS A 41 -4.05 -3.32 9.75
N THR A 42 -4.73 -2.53 10.59
CA THR A 42 -4.49 -2.50 12.03
C THR A 42 -5.82 -2.35 12.77
N PRO A 43 -5.95 -2.94 13.98
CA PRO A 43 -7.14 -2.76 14.79
C PRO A 43 -7.49 -1.28 15.01
N GLY A 44 -8.79 -0.96 14.96
CA GLY A 44 -9.30 0.40 15.13
C GLY A 44 -9.66 1.10 13.82
N PHE A 45 -9.27 0.55 12.66
CA PHE A 45 -9.84 0.97 11.37
C PHE A 45 -10.78 -0.10 10.86
N ASN A 46 -12.03 0.28 10.60
CA ASN A 46 -13.00 -0.56 9.93
C ASN A 46 -13.36 0.12 8.61
N PHE A 47 -12.95 -0.48 7.49
CA PHE A 47 -13.17 0.05 6.16
C PHE A 47 -13.65 -1.07 5.22
N PRO A 48 -14.37 -0.73 4.14
CA PRO A 48 -14.79 -1.71 3.14
C PRO A 48 -13.62 -2.42 2.47
N SER A 49 -13.81 -3.66 2.02
CA SER A 49 -12.78 -4.45 1.33
C SER A 49 -12.37 -3.92 -0.05
N ASP A 50 -13.13 -2.98 -0.61
CA ASP A 50 -12.79 -2.22 -1.83
C ASP A 50 -11.99 -0.94 -1.55
N GLU A 51 -11.76 -0.61 -0.29
CA GLU A 51 -10.90 0.50 0.16
C GLU A 51 -9.53 -0.02 0.62
N LEU A 52 -8.56 0.90 0.63
CA LEU A 52 -7.19 0.70 1.08
C LEU A 52 -6.89 1.75 2.15
N ALA A 53 -6.36 1.34 3.30
CA ALA A 53 -5.80 2.28 4.27
C ALA A 53 -4.31 2.49 3.98
N ILE A 54 -3.93 3.70 3.59
CA ILE A 54 -2.57 4.09 3.21
C ILE A 54 -1.94 4.88 4.34
N LYS A 55 -0.71 4.53 4.73
CA LYS A 55 0.01 5.23 5.80
C LYS A 55 0.35 6.66 5.35
N ALA A 56 -0.13 7.67 6.08
CA ALA A 56 0.14 9.08 5.82
C ALA A 56 1.49 9.51 6.46
N TRP A 57 2.57 8.81 6.11
CA TRP A 57 3.92 9.15 6.56
C TRP A 57 4.62 10.02 5.53
N SER A 58 5.38 11.02 5.98
CA SER A 58 6.13 11.94 5.10
C SER A 58 7.01 11.21 4.09
N GLU A 59 7.59 10.07 4.48
CA GLU A 59 8.44 9.25 3.63
C GLU A 59 7.70 8.61 2.45
N ASN A 60 6.38 8.50 2.55
CA ASN A 60 5.52 7.91 1.53
C ASN A 60 4.86 8.95 0.62
N GLU A 61 4.99 10.26 0.90
CA GLU A 61 4.30 11.32 0.13
C GLU A 61 4.65 11.28 -1.36
N GLU A 62 5.94 11.19 -1.69
CA GLU A 62 6.40 11.11 -3.09
C GLU A 62 5.90 9.82 -3.78
N ILE A 63 5.84 8.71 -3.06
CA ILE A 63 5.33 7.43 -3.60
C ILE A 63 3.81 7.51 -3.80
N ALA A 64 3.11 8.16 -2.88
CA ALA A 64 1.68 8.40 -2.96
C ALA A 64 1.33 9.27 -4.16
N GLU A 65 2.09 10.34 -4.40
CA GLU A 65 1.94 11.19 -5.57
C GLU A 65 2.12 10.40 -6.87
N ILE A 66 3.18 9.59 -6.96
CA ILE A 66 3.41 8.73 -8.13
C ILE A 66 2.24 7.75 -8.33
N CYS A 67 1.72 7.16 -7.24
CA CYS A 67 0.54 6.29 -7.31
C CYS A 67 -0.67 7.03 -7.90
N PHE A 68 -0.96 8.26 -7.47
CA PHE A 68 -2.07 9.04 -8.02
C PHE A 68 -1.87 9.44 -9.49
N GLN A 69 -0.65 9.80 -9.88
CA GLN A 69 -0.33 10.14 -11.28
C GLN A 69 -0.60 8.99 -12.25
N THR A 70 -0.60 7.75 -11.77
CA THR A 70 -0.93 6.59 -12.62
C THR A 70 -2.41 6.49 -13.00
N GLY A 71 -3.28 7.22 -12.29
CA GLY A 71 -4.74 7.16 -12.46
C GLY A 71 -5.38 5.89 -11.92
N VAL A 72 -4.61 4.96 -11.34
CA VAL A 72 -5.12 3.69 -10.76
C VAL A 72 -5.79 3.91 -9.41
N PHE A 73 -5.32 4.89 -8.65
CA PHE A 73 -5.77 5.16 -7.29
C PHE A 73 -6.62 6.43 -7.24
N GLU A 74 -7.53 6.46 -6.27
CA GLU A 74 -8.39 7.60 -5.98
C GLU A 74 -8.46 7.80 -4.48
N ASP A 75 -8.14 9.02 -4.02
CA ASP A 75 -8.36 9.41 -2.64
C ASP A 75 -9.86 9.59 -2.38
N THR A 76 -10.38 8.93 -1.35
CA THR A 76 -11.80 9.06 -0.97
C THR A 76 -12.10 10.31 -0.16
N GLY A 77 -11.07 11.05 0.29
CA GLY A 77 -11.18 12.17 1.23
C GLY A 77 -11.38 11.74 2.69
N LYS A 78 -11.58 10.44 2.95
CA LYS A 78 -11.66 9.90 4.31
C LYS A 78 -10.28 9.79 4.92
N ARG A 79 -10.19 10.07 6.21
CA ARG A 79 -8.96 9.95 7.02
C ARG A 79 -9.27 9.19 8.30
N GLY A 80 -8.29 8.46 8.81
CA GLY A 80 -8.36 7.75 10.07
C GLY A 80 -7.11 8.00 10.89
N ALA A 81 -7.23 8.00 12.22
CA ALA A 81 -6.08 8.02 13.12
C ALA A 81 -6.33 7.08 14.29
N ASN A 82 -5.29 6.40 14.74
CA ASN A 82 -5.25 5.72 16.02
C ASN A 82 -3.96 6.09 16.76
N GLU A 83 -3.69 5.47 17.90
CA GLU A 83 -2.50 5.75 18.71
C GLU A 83 -1.16 5.44 18.01
N LYS A 84 -1.18 4.70 16.88
CA LYS A 84 0.01 4.21 16.18
C LYS A 84 0.22 4.86 14.82
N VAL A 85 -0.84 5.20 14.09
CA VAL A 85 -0.74 5.61 12.69
C VAL A 85 -1.92 6.49 12.26
N THR A 86 -1.63 7.42 11.37
CA THR A 86 -2.61 8.17 10.58
C THR A 86 -2.70 7.57 9.18
N VAL A 87 -3.92 7.43 8.67
CA VAL A 87 -4.18 6.81 7.38
C VAL A 87 -5.10 7.65 6.51
N GLU A 88 -4.88 7.52 5.21
CA GLU A 88 -5.82 7.97 4.18
C GLU A 88 -6.50 6.76 3.57
N PHE A 89 -7.80 6.85 3.30
CA PHE A 89 -8.50 5.76 2.62
C PHE A 89 -8.59 6.04 1.12
N TRP A 90 -8.05 5.12 0.33
CA TRP A 90 -8.08 5.19 -1.13
C TRP A 90 -8.89 4.06 -1.74
N LYS A 91 -9.27 4.20 -3.00
CA LYS A 91 -9.86 3.13 -3.83
C LYS A 91 -9.00 2.85 -5.05
N MET A 92 -9.11 1.63 -5.57
CA MET A 92 -8.51 1.23 -6.84
C MET A 92 -9.54 1.29 -7.96
N LYS A 93 -9.21 1.96 -9.06
CA LYS A 93 -10.02 1.97 -10.28
C LYS A 93 -9.87 0.63 -11.02
N LYS A 94 -10.98 0.01 -11.43
CA LYS A 94 -10.98 -1.29 -12.14
C LYS A 94 -10.75 -1.13 -13.66
N PRO A 95 -10.11 -2.09 -14.36
CA PRO A 95 -9.52 -3.34 -13.85
C PRO A 95 -8.00 -3.36 -14.06
N TYR A 96 -7.23 -2.76 -13.15
CA TYR A 96 -5.78 -2.94 -13.20
C TYR A 96 -5.39 -4.31 -12.63
N SER A 97 -4.85 -5.18 -13.49
CA SER A 97 -4.21 -6.42 -13.07
C SER A 97 -2.83 -6.11 -12.52
N PHE A 98 -2.59 -6.48 -11.26
CA PHE A 98 -1.27 -6.53 -10.67
C PHE A 98 -0.78 -7.97 -10.75
N ASP A 99 0.52 -8.14 -10.98
CA ASP A 99 1.15 -9.46 -10.81
C ASP A 99 0.98 -9.88 -9.33
N LEU A 100 0.41 -11.07 -9.11
CA LEU A 100 0.11 -11.61 -7.79
C LEU A 100 1.37 -12.20 -7.16
N PHE A 101 1.60 -11.93 -5.86
CA PHE A 101 2.61 -12.62 -5.07
C PHE A 101 1.95 -13.46 -3.97
N PRO A 102 2.49 -14.65 -3.62
CA PRO A 102 1.94 -15.46 -2.52
C PRO A 102 1.89 -14.67 -1.21
N MET A 103 0.86 -14.96 -0.39
CA MET A 103 0.52 -14.31 0.88
C MET A 103 1.74 -13.87 1.70
N ILE A 104 1.79 -12.59 2.08
CA ILE A 104 2.65 -12.14 3.17
C ILE A 104 2.00 -12.60 4.48
N LYS A 105 2.57 -13.63 5.10
CA LYS A 105 2.27 -13.94 6.51
C LYS A 105 2.87 -12.84 7.37
N TYR A 106 2.07 -12.26 8.26
CA TYR A 106 2.53 -11.33 9.27
C TYR A 106 3.51 -12.02 10.23
N GLU A 107 4.81 -11.78 10.04
CA GLU A 107 5.77 -11.79 11.13
C GLU A 107 6.45 -10.42 11.13
N LEU A 108 6.50 -9.78 12.31
CA LEU A 108 7.29 -8.57 12.64
C LEU A 108 6.67 -7.20 12.33
N LEU A 109 5.72 -6.80 13.18
CA LEU A 109 5.70 -5.43 13.74
C LEU A 109 5.74 -5.52 15.28
N ASN A 110 6.72 -6.26 15.80
CA ASN A 110 7.30 -6.00 17.11
C ASN A 110 8.58 -5.22 16.82
N VAL A 111 8.44 -3.90 16.68
CA VAL A 111 9.54 -2.99 16.96
C VAL A 111 9.51 -2.83 18.48
N GLU A 112 10.66 -3.06 19.10
CA GLU A 112 10.94 -3.20 20.53
C GLU A 112 10.11 -2.33 21.49
#